data_AF-A0A9Q0XAN5-F1
#
_entry.id   AF-A0A9Q0XAN5-F1
#
_cell.length_a   1.000
_cell.length_b   1.000
_cell.length_c   1.000
_cell.angle_alpha   90.00
_cell.angle_beta   90.00
_cell.angle_gamma   90.00
#
_symmetry.space_group_name_H-M   'P 1'
#
loop_
_entity.id
_entity.type
_entity.pdbx_description
1 polymer ?
#
loop_
_entity_poly.entity_id
_entity_poly.type
_entity_poly.pdbx_seq_one_letter_code
_entity_poly.pdbx_strand_id
1 'polypeptide(L)'
;MNALPLLLATAWHLQCCAATMLLRETNKTQPPEEVVRFLDVYNRSSCQPKETMVSVTAEYPSMVDRIVLPSCVALKRCVGCCADESLECVPAQTRDLVMEVMLSLFPHHHLNRLSFVEHTACVCRSKKTALRPYTIRSGCRPCLDRKKRLDPRTCRCTCRLEPEHCRARGLRFNQSSCRCVSLHHQSTKRRSKVPP
;
A
#
# COMPACT_ATOMS: atom_id res chain seq x y z
N MET A 1 15.30 -58.60 60.24
CA MET A 1 16.49 -57.73 60.07
C MET A 1 17.34 -58.34 58.96
N ASN A 2 16.91 -58.26 57.70
CA ASN A 2 17.07 -57.15 56.74
C ASN A 2 18.51 -57.05 56.20
N ALA A 3 18.81 -57.79 55.14
CA ALA A 3 19.94 -57.52 54.23
C ALA A 3 19.58 -57.88 52.77
N LEU A 4 18.30 -57.74 52.40
CA LEU A 4 17.77 -58.13 51.09
C LEU A 4 17.54 -57.00 50.03
N PRO A 5 18.03 -55.73 50.15
CA PRO A 5 17.81 -54.76 49.08
C PRO A 5 19.06 -54.42 48.21
N LEU A 6 20.20 -55.12 48.36
CA LEU A 6 21.46 -54.70 47.70
C LEU A 6 21.86 -55.49 46.43
N LEU A 7 21.12 -56.53 46.04
CA LEU A 7 21.46 -57.36 44.87
C LEU A 7 20.62 -57.08 43.61
N LEU A 8 19.63 -56.18 43.67
CA LEU A 8 18.85 -55.78 42.50
C LEU A 8 19.38 -54.53 41.77
N ALA A 9 20.32 -53.79 42.39
CA ALA A 9 20.83 -52.54 41.82
C ALA A 9 21.92 -52.72 40.75
N THR A 10 22.59 -53.88 40.68
CA THR A 10 23.72 -54.08 39.75
C THR A 10 23.32 -54.77 38.44
N ALA A 11 22.14 -55.39 38.37
CA ALA A 11 21.65 -56.00 37.14
C ALA A 11 21.10 -54.98 36.12
N TRP A 12 20.72 -53.78 36.56
CA TRP A 12 20.24 -52.72 35.66
C TRP A 12 21.38 -51.84 35.10
N HIS A 13 22.59 -51.92 35.65
CA HIS A 13 23.72 -51.14 35.14
C HIS A 13 24.44 -51.79 33.95
N LEU A 14 24.38 -53.12 33.77
CA LEU A 14 24.99 -53.76 32.59
C LEU A 14 24.07 -53.80 31.37
N GLN A 15 22.74 -53.72 31.55
CA GLN A 15 21.81 -53.67 30.41
C GLN A 15 21.73 -52.28 29.74
N CYS A 16 22.32 -51.24 30.35
CA CYS A 16 22.38 -49.89 29.78
C CYS A 16 23.64 -49.60 28.95
N CYS A 17 24.73 -50.36 29.11
CA CYS A 17 26.00 -50.02 28.45
C CYS A 17 26.21 -50.68 27.07
N ALA A 18 25.47 -51.75 26.72
CA ALA A 18 25.57 -52.35 25.39
C ALA A 18 24.61 -51.71 24.36
N ALA A 19 23.56 -51.02 24.83
CA ALA A 19 22.57 -50.38 23.95
C ALA A 19 23.03 -49.00 23.40
N THR A 20 24.13 -48.43 23.90
CA THR A 20 24.63 -47.11 23.48
C THR A 20 25.51 -47.15 22.22
N MET A 21 25.91 -48.32 21.71
CA MET A 21 26.83 -48.41 20.56
C MET A 21 26.19 -48.86 19.24
N LEU A 22 24.86 -49.06 19.18
CA LEU A 22 24.14 -49.41 17.93
C LEU A 22 22.90 -48.54 17.66
N LEU A 23 23.01 -47.23 17.92
CA LEU A 23 22.30 -46.23 17.10
C LEU A 23 23.37 -45.26 16.59
N ARG A 24 24.04 -45.67 15.53
CA ARG A 24 23.78 -45.10 14.20
C ARG A 24 24.28 -43.67 14.17
N GLU A 25 25.42 -43.51 13.50
CA GLU A 25 25.64 -42.34 12.65
C GLU A 25 24.44 -42.19 11.70
N THR A 26 23.31 -41.69 12.18
CA THR A 26 22.42 -40.95 11.30
C THR A 26 23.08 -39.61 11.18
N ASN A 27 24.03 -39.56 10.24
CA ASN A 27 24.14 -38.52 9.24
C ASN A 27 23.15 -37.40 9.55
N LYS A 28 23.64 -36.22 9.98
CA LYS A 28 22.85 -34.99 10.03
C LYS A 28 22.39 -34.71 8.60
N THR A 29 21.40 -35.47 8.16
CA THR A 29 20.59 -35.19 7.00
C THR A 29 19.77 -34.04 7.51
N GLN A 30 20.25 -32.81 7.23
CA GLN A 30 19.38 -31.65 7.28
C GLN A 30 18.05 -32.08 6.66
N PRO A 31 16.90 -31.82 7.31
CA PRO A 31 15.63 -32.13 6.69
C PRO A 31 15.69 -31.57 5.26
N PRO A 32 15.41 -32.41 4.24
CA PRO A 32 15.48 -31.96 2.86
C PRO A 32 14.68 -30.66 2.78
N GLU A 33 15.32 -29.61 2.28
CA GLU A 33 14.68 -28.30 2.16
C GLU A 33 13.35 -28.50 1.44
N GLU A 34 12.24 -28.33 2.16
CA GLU A 34 10.91 -28.60 1.63
C GLU A 34 10.55 -27.46 0.68
N VAL A 35 10.95 -27.62 -0.58
CA VAL A 35 10.69 -26.63 -1.62
C VAL A 35 9.26 -26.77 -2.10
N VAL A 36 8.43 -25.77 -1.78
CA VAL A 36 7.10 -25.62 -2.40
C VAL A 36 7.29 -25.33 -3.88
N ARG A 37 6.68 -26.13 -4.76
CA ARG A 37 6.88 -26.02 -6.20
C ARG A 37 6.32 -24.71 -6.74
N PHE A 38 6.92 -24.20 -7.81
CA PHE A 38 6.52 -22.93 -8.43
C PHE A 38 5.02 -22.83 -8.73
N LEU A 39 4.42 -23.86 -9.32
CA LEU A 39 2.99 -23.86 -9.63
C LEU A 39 2.12 -23.80 -8.38
N ASP A 40 2.55 -24.40 -7.28
CA ASP A 40 1.84 -24.33 -6.01
C ASP A 40 1.91 -22.93 -5.43
N VAL A 41 3.09 -22.29 -5.50
CA VAL A 41 3.26 -20.89 -5.09
C VAL A 41 2.37 -19.98 -5.93
N TYR A 42 2.39 -20.12 -7.26
CA TYR A 42 1.62 -19.30 -8.19
C TYR A 42 0.11 -19.46 -7.98
N ASN A 43 -0.38 -20.69 -7.86
CA ASN A 43 -1.81 -20.95 -7.63
C ASN A 43 -2.25 -20.42 -6.26
N ARG A 44 -1.42 -20.60 -5.22
CA ARG A 44 -1.70 -20.08 -3.88
C ARG A 44 -1.60 -18.56 -3.78
N SER A 45 -0.83 -17.89 -4.63
CA SER A 45 -0.69 -16.43 -4.63
C SER A 45 -1.62 -15.73 -5.64
N SER A 46 -2.25 -16.47 -6.55
CA SER A 46 -3.15 -15.90 -7.57
C SER A 46 -4.34 -15.13 -6.98
N CYS A 47 -4.81 -14.12 -7.72
CA CYS A 47 -5.96 -13.28 -7.37
C CYS A 47 -7.26 -14.10 -7.24
N GLN A 48 -7.71 -14.33 -6.01
CA GLN A 48 -8.93 -15.10 -5.72
C GLN A 48 -9.54 -14.71 -4.37
N PRO A 49 -10.83 -15.05 -4.11
CA PRO A 49 -11.42 -14.87 -2.79
C PRO A 49 -10.73 -15.79 -1.76
N LYS A 50 -10.16 -15.21 -0.71
CA LYS A 50 -9.59 -15.95 0.43
C LYS A 50 -10.10 -15.37 1.74
N GLU A 51 -10.14 -16.20 2.76
CA GLU A 51 -10.54 -15.78 4.11
C GLU A 51 -9.50 -14.83 4.71
N THR A 52 -9.96 -13.70 5.21
CA THR A 52 -9.15 -12.63 5.79
C THR A 52 -9.81 -12.12 7.07
N MET A 53 -9.01 -11.72 8.05
CA MET A 53 -9.49 -11.13 9.29
C MET A 53 -9.73 -9.63 9.09
N VAL A 54 -11.00 -9.23 9.13
CA VAL A 54 -11.43 -7.84 8.92
C VAL A 54 -11.83 -7.24 10.24
N SER A 55 -11.26 -6.07 10.56
CA SER A 55 -11.62 -5.34 11.78
C SER A 55 -13.05 -4.81 11.70
N VAL A 56 -13.87 -5.11 12.71
CA VAL A 56 -15.27 -4.66 12.76
C VAL A 56 -15.37 -3.15 12.95
N THR A 57 -14.50 -2.57 13.78
CA THR A 57 -14.48 -1.12 14.05
C THR A 57 -14.00 -0.30 12.85
N ALA A 58 -13.15 -0.86 11.99
CA ALA A 58 -12.73 -0.20 10.75
C ALA A 58 -13.85 -0.12 9.71
N GLU A 59 -14.63 -1.19 9.56
CA GLU A 59 -15.81 -1.23 8.66
C GLU A 59 -16.98 -0.40 9.21
N TYR A 60 -17.07 -0.29 10.54
CA TYR A 60 -18.14 0.42 11.23
C TYR A 60 -17.61 1.45 12.24
N PRO A 61 -17.06 2.57 11.76
CA PRO A 61 -16.50 3.61 12.62
C PRO A 61 -17.56 4.31 13.48
N SER A 62 -18.85 4.15 13.19
CA SER A 62 -19.95 4.75 13.97
C SER A 62 -20.17 4.11 15.35
N MET A 63 -19.58 2.94 15.63
CA MET A 63 -19.72 2.24 16.92
C MET A 63 -18.60 2.59 17.91
N VAL A 64 -18.30 3.88 18.07
CA VAL A 64 -17.18 4.36 18.90
C VAL A 64 -17.41 4.13 20.40
N ASP A 65 -18.67 4.17 20.84
CA ASP A 65 -19.00 4.15 22.27
C ASP A 65 -19.05 2.74 22.87
N ARG A 66 -18.82 1.66 22.09
CA ARG A 66 -19.01 0.28 22.57
C ARG A 66 -17.80 -0.58 22.26
N ILE A 67 -17.46 -1.47 23.19
CA ILE A 67 -16.45 -2.50 22.93
C ILE A 67 -17.11 -3.58 22.06
N VAL A 68 -16.56 -3.84 20.88
CA VAL A 68 -17.06 -4.84 19.93
C VAL A 68 -16.31 -6.15 20.12
N LEU A 69 -17.04 -7.23 20.40
CA LEU A 69 -16.52 -8.59 20.56
C LEU A 69 -17.15 -9.55 19.53
N PRO A 70 -16.37 -10.27 18.71
CA PRO A 70 -14.92 -10.10 18.52
C PRO A 70 -14.58 -8.77 17.84
N SER A 71 -13.34 -8.31 17.97
CA SER A 71 -12.86 -7.09 17.31
C SER A 71 -12.64 -7.25 15.80
N CYS A 72 -12.56 -8.49 15.32
CA CYS A 72 -12.42 -8.85 13.91
C CYS A 72 -13.25 -10.08 13.54
N VAL A 73 -13.66 -10.15 12.28
CA VAL A 73 -14.45 -11.25 11.70
C VAL A 73 -13.76 -11.82 10.47
N ALA A 74 -13.94 -13.13 10.24
CA ALA A 74 -13.39 -13.82 9.09
C ALA A 74 -14.31 -13.64 7.87
N LEU A 75 -13.80 -13.03 6.79
CA LEU A 75 -14.55 -12.76 5.56
C LEU A 75 -13.73 -13.11 4.33
N LYS A 76 -14.38 -13.61 3.28
CA LYS A 76 -13.70 -13.71 1.98
C LYS A 76 -13.52 -12.33 1.37
N ARG A 77 -12.27 -11.96 1.12
CA ARG A 77 -11.88 -10.76 0.39
C ARG A 77 -10.99 -11.16 -0.78
N CYS A 78 -10.89 -10.28 -1.77
CA CYS A 78 -10.02 -10.50 -2.90
C CYS A 78 -8.59 -10.22 -2.46
N VAL A 79 -7.74 -11.24 -2.55
CA VAL A 79 -6.34 -11.20 -2.15
C VAL A 79 -5.51 -11.98 -3.15
N GLY A 80 -4.20 -11.75 -3.12
CA GLY A 80 -3.26 -12.32 -4.07
C GLY A 80 -2.76 -11.28 -5.06
N CYS A 81 -1.97 -11.74 -6.02
CA CYS A 81 -1.36 -10.92 -7.05
C CYS A 81 -1.88 -11.27 -8.44
N CYS A 82 -1.73 -10.31 -9.34
CA CYS A 82 -1.92 -10.50 -10.77
C CYS A 82 -0.56 -10.73 -11.43
N ALA A 83 -0.55 -11.26 -12.66
CA ALA A 83 0.68 -11.53 -13.39
C ALA A 83 1.45 -10.25 -13.77
N ASP A 84 0.77 -9.11 -13.84
CA ASP A 84 1.33 -7.82 -14.22
C ASP A 84 1.02 -6.79 -13.12
N GLU A 85 2.02 -6.00 -12.74
CA GLU A 85 1.91 -4.95 -11.70
C GLU A 85 0.99 -3.79 -12.11
N SER A 86 0.73 -3.63 -13.41
CA SER A 86 -0.26 -2.69 -13.94
C SER A 86 -1.70 -3.14 -13.69
N LEU A 87 -1.91 -4.39 -13.26
CA LEU A 87 -3.21 -4.93 -12.87
C LEU A 87 -3.41 -4.86 -11.35
N GLU A 88 -4.67 -4.80 -10.93
CA GLU A 88 -5.12 -4.83 -9.55
C GLU A 88 -6.18 -5.91 -9.37
N CYS A 89 -6.08 -6.65 -8.27
CA CYS A 89 -7.04 -7.69 -7.92
C CYS A 89 -8.28 -7.06 -7.28
N VAL A 90 -9.40 -7.04 -7.99
CA VAL A 90 -10.64 -6.38 -7.56
C VAL A 90 -11.81 -7.37 -7.53
N PRO A 91 -12.83 -7.13 -6.70
CA PRO A 91 -14.04 -7.96 -6.69
C PRO A 91 -14.80 -7.86 -8.01
N ALA A 92 -15.11 -9.01 -8.60
CA ALA A 92 -16.00 -9.14 -9.75
C ALA A 92 -17.45 -9.28 -9.30
N GLN A 93 -17.67 -9.98 -8.18
CA GLN A 93 -18.98 -10.21 -7.58
C GLN A 93 -18.85 -10.22 -6.05
N THR A 94 -19.86 -9.66 -5.39
CA THR A 94 -19.96 -9.56 -3.94
C THR A 94 -21.34 -10.00 -3.45
N ARG A 95 -21.42 -10.37 -2.17
CA ARG A 95 -22.66 -10.62 -1.45
C ARG A 95 -22.58 -10.01 -0.06
N ASP A 96 -23.74 -9.70 0.52
CA ASP A 96 -23.82 -9.24 1.89
C ASP A 96 -23.99 -10.44 2.84
N LEU A 97 -23.21 -10.44 3.92
CA LEU A 97 -23.25 -11.45 4.97
C LEU A 97 -23.62 -10.80 6.28
N VAL A 98 -24.69 -11.29 6.89
CA VAL A 98 -25.09 -10.83 8.23
C VAL A 98 -24.40 -11.70 9.28
N MET A 99 -23.64 -11.07 10.16
CA MET A 99 -22.93 -11.71 11.27
C MET A 99 -23.38 -11.11 12.60
N GLU A 100 -23.36 -11.92 13.64
CA GLU A 100 -23.64 -11.47 15.01
C GLU A 100 -22.34 -11.10 15.71
N VAL A 101 -22.34 -9.91 16.32
CA VAL A 101 -21.26 -9.44 17.19
C VAL A 101 -21.86 -9.00 18.51
N MET A 102 -21.07 -9.09 19.57
CA MET A 102 -21.45 -8.63 20.90
C MET A 102 -21.00 -7.18 21.07
N LEU A 103 -21.95 -6.32 21.43
CA LEU A 103 -21.65 -4.95 21.84
C LEU A 103 -21.68 -4.88 23.35
N SER A 104 -20.53 -4.54 23.93
CA SER A 104 -20.29 -4.51 25.36
C SER A 104 -20.14 -3.07 25.85
N LEU A 105 -21.00 -2.68 26.77
CA LEU A 105 -20.94 -1.45 27.55
C LEU A 105 -21.26 -1.82 28.99
N PHE A 106 -20.25 -1.88 29.87
CA PHE A 106 -20.45 -2.33 31.24
C PHE A 106 -21.62 -1.58 31.92
N PRO A 107 -22.60 -2.27 32.53
CA PRO A 107 -22.70 -3.71 32.78
C PRO A 107 -23.49 -4.53 31.73
N HIS A 108 -23.90 -3.91 30.62
CA HIS A 108 -24.77 -4.51 29.61
C HIS A 108 -24.02 -5.07 28.40
N HIS A 109 -24.43 -6.26 27.98
CA HIS A 109 -23.97 -6.91 26.76
C HIS A 109 -25.20 -7.32 25.94
N HIS A 110 -25.17 -7.10 24.63
CA HIS A 110 -26.21 -7.60 23.73
C HIS A 110 -25.61 -7.99 22.39
N LEU A 111 -26.27 -8.95 21.74
CA LEU A 111 -25.95 -9.34 20.38
C LEU A 111 -26.53 -8.33 19.41
N ASN A 112 -25.72 -7.94 18.43
CA ASN A 112 -26.11 -7.07 17.34
C ASN A 112 -25.77 -7.73 16.00
N ARG A 113 -26.63 -7.52 15.01
CA ARG A 113 -26.45 -8.05 13.66
C ARG A 113 -25.82 -6.97 12.79
N LEU A 114 -24.65 -7.25 12.24
CA LEU A 114 -23.94 -6.38 11.30
C LEU A 114 -23.86 -7.04 9.93
N SER A 115 -23.88 -6.23 8.87
CA SER A 115 -23.83 -6.71 7.48
C SER A 115 -22.47 -6.42 6.85
N PHE A 116 -21.74 -7.46 6.45
CA PHE A 116 -20.42 -7.31 5.86
C PHE A 116 -20.45 -7.68 4.39
N VAL A 117 -19.69 -6.94 3.59
CA VAL A 117 -19.48 -7.30 2.17
C VAL A 117 -18.46 -8.43 2.09
N GLU A 118 -18.87 -9.53 1.45
CA GLU A 118 -18.04 -10.68 1.13
C GLU A 118 -17.84 -10.79 -0.39
N HIS A 119 -16.62 -11.09 -0.82
CA HIS A 119 -16.30 -11.26 -2.24
C HIS A 119 -16.49 -12.72 -2.65
N THR A 120 -17.31 -12.98 -3.67
CA THR A 120 -17.56 -14.34 -4.19
C THR A 120 -16.73 -14.67 -5.42
N ALA A 121 -16.31 -13.65 -6.18
CA ALA A 121 -15.42 -13.79 -7.33
C ALA A 121 -14.48 -12.58 -7.45
N CYS A 122 -13.26 -12.81 -7.92
CA CYS A 122 -12.23 -11.79 -8.10
C CYS A 122 -11.71 -11.81 -9.54
N VAL A 123 -11.23 -10.65 -10.01
CA VAL A 123 -10.65 -10.53 -11.35
C VAL A 123 -9.53 -9.50 -11.34
N CYS A 124 -8.47 -9.76 -12.12
CA CYS A 124 -7.42 -8.80 -12.37
C CYS A 124 -7.90 -7.76 -13.38
N ARG A 125 -7.97 -6.49 -12.99
CA ARG A 125 -8.29 -5.38 -13.89
C ARG A 125 -7.13 -4.42 -13.97
N SER A 126 -6.95 -3.77 -15.12
CA SER A 126 -5.98 -2.68 -15.24
C SER A 126 -6.24 -1.65 -14.16
N LYS A 127 -5.20 -1.34 -13.38
CA LYS A 127 -5.22 -0.19 -12.49
C LYS A 127 -5.68 0.98 -13.34
N LYS A 128 -6.79 1.60 -12.95
CA LYS A 128 -7.04 2.95 -13.42
C LYS A 128 -5.87 3.72 -12.85
N THR A 129 -4.82 3.90 -13.65
CA THR A 129 -3.81 4.89 -13.33
C THR A 129 -4.65 6.09 -13.00
N ALA A 130 -4.64 6.54 -11.75
CA ALA A 130 -4.96 7.91 -11.48
C ALA A 130 -3.97 8.63 -12.37
N LEU A 131 -4.40 8.92 -13.59
CA LEU A 131 -3.96 10.06 -14.33
C LEU A 131 -4.09 11.13 -13.25
N ARG A 132 -2.96 11.42 -12.59
CA ARG A 132 -2.74 12.74 -12.06
C ARG A 132 -3.37 13.64 -13.12
N PRO A 133 -4.27 14.57 -12.77
CA PRO A 133 -4.91 15.45 -13.76
C PRO A 133 -3.95 16.25 -14.65
N TYR A 134 -2.65 15.98 -14.59
CA TYR A 134 -1.59 16.58 -15.36
C TYR A 134 -1.11 15.78 -16.58
N THR A 135 -1.58 14.56 -16.82
CA THR A 135 -1.25 13.84 -18.06
C THR A 135 -2.47 13.26 -18.76
N ILE A 136 -3.59 14.00 -18.76
CA ILE A 136 -4.33 14.05 -20.03
C ILE A 136 -3.28 14.50 -21.04
N ARG A 137 -2.99 13.65 -22.02
CA ARG A 137 -2.38 14.04 -23.29
C ARG A 137 -3.20 15.21 -23.83
N SER A 138 -2.89 16.41 -23.37
CA SER A 138 -3.32 17.61 -24.03
C SER A 138 -2.55 17.54 -25.35
N GLY A 139 -3.27 17.46 -26.47
CA GLY A 139 -2.67 17.65 -27.79
C GLY A 139 -1.99 19.02 -27.95
N CYS A 140 -2.02 19.86 -26.92
CA CYS A 140 -1.34 21.13 -26.83
C CYS A 140 0.18 20.93 -26.64
N ARG A 141 0.97 21.69 -27.40
CA ARG A 141 2.41 21.76 -27.17
C ARG A 141 2.71 22.51 -25.85
N PRO A 142 3.70 22.08 -25.06
CA PRO A 142 4.14 22.83 -23.89
C PRO A 142 4.61 24.24 -24.26
N CYS A 143 4.40 25.21 -23.36
CA CYS A 143 4.92 26.56 -23.53
C CYS A 143 6.45 26.55 -23.50
N LEU A 144 7.10 27.08 -24.54
CA LEU A 144 8.56 27.22 -24.59
C LEU A 144 9.10 28.16 -23.49
N ASP A 145 8.31 29.16 -23.13
CA ASP A 145 8.67 30.11 -22.08
C ASP A 145 8.18 29.61 -20.70
N ARG A 146 9.14 29.34 -19.81
CA ARG A 146 8.88 28.89 -18.43
C ARG A 146 8.08 29.90 -17.59
N LYS A 147 8.04 31.17 -18.00
CA LYS A 147 7.26 32.23 -17.33
C LYS A 147 5.77 32.18 -17.68
N LYS A 148 5.39 31.34 -18.65
CA LYS A 148 4.01 31.16 -19.08
C LYS A 148 3.41 29.89 -18.48
N ARG A 149 2.09 29.86 -18.37
CA ARG A 149 1.26 28.74 -17.97
C ARG A 149 0.38 28.37 -19.17
N LEU A 150 0.28 27.08 -19.44
CA LEU A 150 -0.60 26.56 -20.48
C LEU A 150 -2.02 26.48 -19.93
N ASP A 151 -2.98 27.07 -20.64
CA ASP A 151 -4.40 26.84 -20.41
C ASP A 151 -4.81 25.50 -21.06
N PRO A 152 -5.26 24.50 -20.27
CA PRO A 152 -5.65 23.18 -20.80
C PRO A 152 -6.87 23.21 -21.71
N ARG A 153 -7.73 24.24 -21.62
CA ARG A 153 -8.97 24.33 -22.41
C ARG A 153 -8.76 25.02 -23.75
N THR A 154 -7.87 26.00 -23.81
CA THR A 154 -7.62 26.82 -25.02
C THR A 154 -6.28 26.52 -25.69
N CYS A 155 -5.44 25.67 -25.10
CA CYS A 155 -4.04 25.45 -25.48
C CYS A 155 -3.19 26.74 -25.54
N ARG A 156 -3.64 27.85 -24.94
CA ARG A 156 -2.94 29.14 -24.99
C ARG A 156 -1.97 29.29 -23.83
N CYS A 157 -0.79 29.84 -24.11
CA CYS A 157 0.19 30.19 -23.10
C CYS A 157 -0.06 31.61 -22.55
N THR A 158 -0.40 31.72 -21.27
CA THR A 158 -0.61 33.00 -20.57
C THR A 158 0.50 33.25 -19.56
N CYS A 159 0.84 34.52 -19.28
CA CYS A 159 1.87 34.81 -18.29
C CYS A 159 1.41 34.41 -16.88
N ARG A 160 2.32 33.87 -16.07
CA ARG A 160 2.02 33.55 -14.66
C ARG A 160 1.85 34.79 -13.79
N LEU A 161 2.48 35.89 -14.19
CA LEU A 161 2.43 37.16 -13.47
C LEU A 161 1.26 38.00 -13.99
N GLU A 162 0.39 38.43 -13.08
CA GLU A 162 -0.71 39.36 -13.35
C GLU A 162 -0.19 40.78 -13.61
N PRO A 163 -0.71 41.50 -14.62
CA PRO A 163 -0.29 42.86 -14.94
C PRO A 163 -0.39 43.84 -13.77
N GLU A 164 -1.40 43.67 -12.92
CA GLU A 164 -1.65 44.53 -11.75
C GLU A 164 -0.49 44.52 -10.76
N HIS A 165 0.24 43.39 -10.64
CA HIS A 165 1.41 43.30 -9.77
C HIS A 165 2.54 44.24 -10.21
N CYS A 166 2.69 44.47 -11.52
CA CYS A 166 3.65 45.45 -12.01
C CYS A 166 3.16 46.88 -11.78
N ARG A 167 1.86 47.14 -11.99
CA ARG A 167 1.26 48.47 -11.80
C ARG A 167 1.34 48.93 -10.35
N ALA A 168 1.09 48.04 -9.39
CA ALA A 168 1.26 48.31 -7.96
C ALA A 168 2.69 48.73 -7.59
N ARG A 169 3.69 48.37 -8.41
CA ARG A 169 5.10 48.72 -8.24
C ARG A 169 5.54 49.90 -9.12
N GLY A 170 4.61 50.58 -9.79
CA GLY A 170 4.91 51.68 -10.74
C GLY A 170 5.61 51.22 -12.02
N LEU A 171 5.53 49.93 -12.37
CA LEU A 171 6.16 49.33 -13.55
C LEU A 171 5.10 48.94 -14.59
N ARG A 172 5.47 48.94 -15.88
CA ARG A 172 4.57 48.42 -16.93
C ARG A 172 4.81 46.93 -17.15
N PHE A 173 3.74 46.16 -17.28
CA PHE A 173 3.84 44.74 -17.62
C PHE A 173 4.00 44.55 -19.12
N ASN A 174 5.05 43.85 -19.53
CA ASN A 174 5.24 43.43 -20.91
C ASN A 174 4.67 42.01 -21.11
N GLN A 175 3.57 41.91 -21.85
CA GLN A 175 2.88 40.65 -22.13
C GLN A 175 3.67 39.67 -23.01
N SER A 176 4.57 40.15 -23.88
CA SER A 176 5.35 39.26 -24.76
C SER A 176 6.46 38.54 -24.00
N SER A 177 7.12 39.24 -23.06
CA SER A 177 8.22 38.72 -22.24
C SER A 177 7.83 38.27 -20.84
N CYS A 178 6.59 38.51 -20.41
CA CYS A 178 6.08 38.28 -19.06
C CYS A 178 6.97 38.91 -17.97
N ARG A 179 7.38 40.17 -18.15
CA ARG A 179 8.25 40.91 -17.21
C ARG A 179 7.68 42.29 -16.90
N CYS A 180 7.86 42.75 -15.66
CA CYS A 180 7.71 44.16 -15.34
C CYS A 180 8.92 44.91 -15.90
N VAL A 181 8.69 45.98 -16.66
CA VAL A 181 9.74 46.85 -17.17
C VAL A 181 9.49 48.28 -16.68
N SER A 182 10.58 49.01 -16.42
CA SER A 182 10.50 50.42 -16.06
C SER A 182 9.89 51.22 -17.21
N LEU A 183 9.11 52.26 -16.87
CA LEU A 183 8.65 53.26 -17.83
C LEU A 183 9.78 54.20 -18.26
N HIS A 184 10.90 54.22 -17.54
CA HIS A 184 12.06 55.04 -17.85
C HIS A 184 13.26 54.22 -18.35
N HIS A 185 13.57 54.38 -19.63
CA HIS A 185 14.97 54.36 -20.06
C HIS A 185 15.14 55.24 -21.30
N GLN A 186 15.57 56.49 -21.11
CA GLN A 186 16.39 57.18 -22.10
C GLN A 186 17.79 57.35 -21.51
N SER A 187 18.78 56.92 -22.30
CA SER A 187 20.22 57.02 -22.10
C SER A 187 20.76 56.22 -20.89
N THR A 188 21.59 55.21 -21.09
CA THR A 188 23.01 55.41 -21.37
C THR A 188 23.64 54.18 -22.03
N LYS A 189 23.91 54.27 -23.33
CA LYS A 189 24.97 53.49 -23.99
C LYS A 189 25.71 54.41 -24.98
N ARG A 190 26.58 55.26 -24.44
CA ARG A 190 27.76 55.79 -25.14
C ARG A 190 28.92 55.81 -24.15
N ARG A 191 29.54 54.64 -23.96
CA ARG A 191 30.91 54.59 -23.46
C ARG A 191 31.78 54.93 -24.67
N SER A 192 32.28 56.16 -24.70
CA SER A 192 33.31 56.60 -25.62
C SER A 192 34.49 55.64 -25.49
N LYS A 193 34.74 54.86 -26.54
CA LYS A 193 35.98 54.08 -26.71
C LYS A 193 36.92 55.00 -27.46
N VAL A 194 37.82 55.67 -26.74
CA VAL A 194 39.01 56.33 -27.31
C VAL A 194 40.06 55.25 -27.50
N PRO A 195 40.61 55.10 -28.71
CA PRO A 195 42.00 54.68 -28.84
C PRO A 195 42.72 55.40 -30.01
N PRO A 196 44.04 55.14 -30.13
CA PRO A 196 45.13 56.04 -29.78
C PRO A 196 45.34 57.22 -30.75
#